data_AF-A0A1Y3BF43-F1
#
_entry.id   AF-A0A1Y3BF43-F1
#
_cell.length_a   1.000
_cell.length_b   1.000
_cell.length_c   1.000
_cell.angle_alpha   90.00
_cell.angle_beta   90.00
_cell.angle_gamma   90.00
#
_symmetry.space_group_name_H-M   'P 1'
#
loop_
_entity.id
_entity.type
_entity.pdbx_description
1 polymer ?
#
loop_
_entity_poly.entity_id
_entity_poly.type
_entity_poly.pdbx_seq_one_letter_code
_entity_poly.pdbx_strand_id
1 'polypeptide(L)'
;MDELLRKAQYECIICCDMIRVHDRTWNCNNCFNVFHLKCTQQWARKSSVDPNEASASQEKKKNQQIQEWRCPTCQSVHRNFPHHYYCFCDPETSNYRVPHSCGETCSKNLELFNIKVENEEYFECKHRCTLMCHPGKCPPCSVKVERICSCRKTKVILL
;
A
#
# COMPACT_ATOMS: atom_id res chain seq x y z
N MET A 1 -4.74 13.47 -11.38
CA MET A 1 -4.83 12.33 -10.44
C MET A 1 -6.29 12.06 -10.06
N ASP A 2 -7.07 13.10 -9.73
CA ASP A 2 -8.53 13.02 -9.55
C ASP A 2 -9.29 12.41 -10.74
N GLU A 3 -8.78 12.56 -11.95
CA GLU A 3 -9.50 12.18 -13.18
C GLU A 3 -9.60 10.67 -13.40
N LEU A 4 -8.57 9.87 -13.05
CA LEU A 4 -8.57 8.42 -13.25
C LEU A 4 -9.59 7.73 -12.33
N LEU A 5 -9.67 8.21 -11.09
CA LEU A 5 -10.62 7.76 -10.07
C LEU A 5 -12.04 8.22 -10.38
N ARG A 6 -12.23 9.46 -10.85
CA ARG A 6 -13.52 9.97 -11.32
C ARG A 6 -14.01 9.26 -12.59
N LYS A 7 -13.10 8.74 -13.43
CA LYS A 7 -13.40 7.98 -14.65
C LYS A 7 -13.56 6.46 -14.41
N ALA A 8 -13.49 5.98 -13.16
CA ALA A 8 -13.62 4.56 -12.79
C ALA A 8 -12.65 3.62 -13.56
N GLN A 9 -11.39 4.03 -13.70
CA GLN A 9 -10.41 3.29 -14.52
C GLN A 9 -9.65 2.17 -13.80
N TYR A 10 -9.94 1.90 -12.53
CA TYR A 10 -9.36 0.75 -11.84
C TYR A 10 -10.21 -0.49 -12.09
N GLU A 11 -9.57 -1.59 -12.48
CA GLU A 11 -10.22 -2.89 -12.63
C GLU A 11 -9.77 -3.82 -11.49
N CYS A 12 -10.73 -4.44 -10.82
CA CYS A 12 -10.42 -5.48 -9.85
C CYS A 12 -10.14 -6.79 -10.58
N ILE A 13 -8.87 -7.16 -10.70
CA ILE A 13 -8.47 -8.40 -11.41
C ILE A 13 -8.96 -9.71 -10.78
N ILE A 14 -9.55 -9.67 -9.57
CA ILE A 14 -10.13 -10.87 -8.95
C ILE A 14 -11.50 -11.19 -9.57
N CYS A 15 -12.30 -10.18 -9.90
CA CYS A 15 -13.63 -10.35 -10.49
C CYS A 15 -13.75 -9.83 -11.93
N CYS A 16 -12.70 -9.19 -12.45
CA CYS A 16 -12.66 -8.55 -13.76
C CYS A 16 -13.76 -7.49 -13.94
N ASP A 17 -14.05 -6.72 -12.89
CA ASP A 17 -15.03 -5.62 -12.89
C ASP A 17 -14.40 -4.29 -12.47
N MET A 18 -14.98 -3.18 -12.94
CA MET A 18 -14.53 -1.83 -12.64
C MET A 18 -14.80 -1.45 -11.18
N ILE A 19 -13.82 -0.80 -10.57
CA ILE A 19 -13.92 -0.23 -9.22
C ILE A 19 -14.53 1.16 -9.33
N ARG A 20 -15.70 1.32 -8.73
CA ARG A 20 -16.49 2.55 -8.73
C ARG A 20 -16.24 3.37 -7.47
N VAL A 21 -16.67 4.63 -7.53
CA VAL A 21 -16.48 5.62 -6.44
C VAL A 21 -17.01 5.16 -5.07
N HIS A 22 -18.11 4.40 -5.05
CA HIS A 22 -18.75 3.93 -3.82
C HIS A 22 -18.27 2.56 -3.36
N ASP A 23 -17.39 1.91 -4.15
CA ASP A 23 -16.89 0.60 -3.79
C ASP A 23 -15.95 0.70 -2.60
N ARG A 24 -16.06 -0.27 -1.70
CA ARG A 24 -15.05 -0.46 -0.66
C ARG A 24 -13.88 -1.17 -1.28
N THR A 25 -12.68 -0.63 -1.10
CA THR A 25 -11.47 -1.16 -1.72
C THR A 25 -10.45 -1.62 -0.70
N TRP A 26 -9.50 -2.40 -1.17
CA TRP A 26 -8.24 -2.68 -0.50
C TRP A 26 -7.12 -2.52 -1.53
N ASN A 27 -6.00 -1.92 -1.14
CA ASN A 27 -4.81 -1.81 -1.97
C ASN A 27 -3.61 -2.50 -1.31
N CYS A 28 -2.77 -3.12 -2.13
CA CYS A 28 -1.54 -3.74 -1.63
C CYS A 28 -0.50 -2.66 -1.26
N ASN A 29 0.09 -2.74 -0.08
CA ASN A 29 1.17 -1.81 0.32
C ASN A 29 2.51 -2.05 -0.40
N ASN A 30 2.66 -3.18 -1.11
CA ASN A 30 3.86 -3.51 -1.86
C ASN A 30 3.75 -3.09 -3.34
N CYS A 31 2.67 -3.51 -4.03
CA CYS A 31 2.51 -3.22 -5.47
C CYS A 31 1.42 -2.20 -5.80
N PHE A 32 0.68 -1.70 -4.81
CA PHE A 32 -0.33 -0.65 -4.94
C PHE A 32 -1.51 -0.92 -5.86
N ASN A 33 -1.67 -2.17 -6.35
CA ASN A 33 -2.88 -2.58 -7.05
C ASN A 33 -4.10 -2.49 -6.13
N VAL A 34 -5.22 -2.04 -6.69
CA VAL A 34 -6.48 -1.79 -5.99
C VAL A 34 -7.49 -2.88 -6.34
N PHE A 35 -8.22 -3.37 -5.35
CA PHE A 35 -9.20 -4.43 -5.48
C PHE A 35 -10.46 -4.07 -4.72
N HIS A 36 -11.61 -4.66 -5.05
CA HIS A 36 -12.77 -4.64 -4.16
C HIS A 36 -12.41 -5.33 -2.85
N LEU A 37 -12.74 -4.70 -1.72
CA LEU A 37 -12.48 -5.23 -0.38
C LEU A 37 -13.09 -6.64 -0.22
N LYS A 38 -14.32 -6.83 -0.71
CA LYS A 38 -15.01 -8.12 -0.68
C LYS A 38 -14.24 -9.20 -1.45
N CYS A 39 -13.70 -8.87 -2.62
CA CYS A 39 -12.91 -9.79 -3.43
C CYS A 39 -11.61 -10.18 -2.73
N THR A 40 -10.91 -9.19 -2.15
CA THR A 40 -9.69 -9.45 -1.36
C THR A 40 -9.98 -10.30 -0.13
N GLN A 41 -11.08 -10.06 0.58
CA GLN A 41 -11.50 -10.87 1.74
C GLN A 41 -11.78 -12.33 1.36
N GLN A 42 -12.46 -12.56 0.24
CA GLN A 42 -12.71 -13.91 -0.26
C GLN A 42 -11.42 -14.60 -0.71
N TRP A 43 -10.53 -13.86 -1.38
CA TRP A 43 -9.22 -14.34 -1.78
C TRP A 43 -8.38 -14.75 -0.56
N ALA A 44 -8.24 -13.85 0.42
CA ALA A 44 -7.46 -14.09 1.63
C ALA A 44 -7.92 -15.36 2.39
N ARG A 45 -9.24 -15.59 2.48
CA ARG A 45 -9.79 -16.82 3.12
C ARG A 45 -9.48 -18.10 2.35
N LYS A 46 -9.37 -18.04 1.03
CA LYS A 46 -9.09 -19.20 0.17
C LYS A 46 -7.58 -19.46 0.03
N SER A 47 -6.79 -18.40 0.09
CA SER A 47 -5.34 -18.45 -0.12
C SER A 47 -4.55 -18.58 1.18
N SER A 48 -5.21 -18.56 2.35
CA SER A 48 -4.54 -18.86 3.61
C SER A 48 -4.02 -20.27 3.56
N VAL A 49 -2.69 -20.40 3.65
CA VAL A 49 -2.00 -21.69 3.57
C VAL A 49 -2.41 -22.49 4.81
N ASP A 50 -3.20 -23.54 4.63
CA ASP A 50 -3.31 -24.63 5.60
C ASP A 50 -2.31 -25.71 5.18
N PRO A 51 -1.16 -25.87 5.88
CA PRO A 51 -0.19 -26.91 5.55
C PRO A 51 -0.75 -28.33 5.68
N ASN A 52 -1.92 -28.50 6.30
CA ASN A 52 -2.51 -29.79 6.66
C ASN A 52 -3.92 -30.06 6.08
N GLU A 53 -4.49 -29.21 5.22
CA GLU A 53 -5.81 -29.46 4.61
C GLU A 53 -5.74 -30.18 3.24
N ALA A 54 -4.77 -31.09 3.06
CA ALA A 54 -4.99 -32.22 2.16
C ALA A 54 -5.88 -33.31 2.83
N SER A 55 -6.07 -33.27 4.16
CA SER A 55 -6.93 -34.21 4.88
C SER A 55 -7.04 -33.87 6.39
N ALA A 56 -8.13 -33.25 6.86
CA ALA A 56 -8.81 -33.58 8.14
C ALA A 56 -9.79 -32.49 8.64
N SER A 57 -11.04 -32.92 8.84
CA SER A 57 -12.10 -32.49 9.78
C SER A 57 -12.21 -31.03 10.28
N GLN A 58 -13.40 -30.50 10.01
CA GLN A 58 -14.02 -29.24 10.44
C GLN A 58 -14.17 -29.06 11.96
N GLU A 59 -13.11 -28.99 12.79
CA GLU A 59 -13.35 -28.85 14.24
C GLU A 59 -12.36 -28.02 15.08
N LYS A 60 -11.45 -27.23 14.50
CA LYS A 60 -10.56 -26.34 15.27
C LYS A 60 -10.68 -24.87 14.88
N LYS A 61 -11.80 -24.22 15.23
CA LYS A 61 -11.98 -22.76 15.07
C LYS A 61 -12.21 -22.05 16.40
N LYS A 62 -11.20 -21.97 17.26
CA LYS A 62 -11.21 -21.04 18.41
C LYS A 62 -9.87 -20.40 18.81
N ASN A 63 -8.77 -20.66 18.10
CA ASN A 63 -7.56 -19.85 18.24
C ASN A 63 -7.35 -19.07 16.95
N GLN A 64 -7.19 -17.75 17.09
CA GLN A 64 -6.89 -16.78 16.03
C GLN A 64 -5.53 -17.11 15.41
N GLN A 65 -5.47 -18.14 14.57
CA GLN A 65 -4.32 -18.39 13.74
C GLN A 65 -4.21 -17.22 12.77
N ILE A 66 -3.08 -16.54 12.80
CA ILE A 66 -2.74 -15.44 11.89
C ILE A 66 -2.77 -16.04 10.48
N GLN A 67 -3.88 -15.86 9.77
CA GLN A 67 -4.02 -16.33 8.40
C GLN A 67 -3.16 -15.44 7.51
N GLU A 68 -1.93 -15.90 7.25
CA GLU A 68 -1.08 -15.31 6.22
C GLU A 68 -1.69 -15.59 4.84
N TRP A 69 -1.81 -14.56 4.01
CA TRP A 69 -2.34 -14.67 2.65
C TRP A 69 -1.48 -13.86 1.67
N ARG A 70 -1.59 -14.12 0.37
CA ARG A 70 -0.75 -13.47 -0.65
C ARG A 70 -1.53 -12.53 -1.55
N CYS A 71 -0.92 -11.40 -1.90
CA CYS A 71 -1.49 -10.44 -2.85
C CYS A 71 -1.75 -11.12 -4.22
N PRO A 72 -2.93 -10.96 -4.83
CA PRO A 72 -3.25 -11.56 -6.14
C PRO A 72 -2.30 -11.16 -7.28
N THR A 73 -1.69 -9.97 -7.21
CA THR A 73 -0.81 -9.47 -8.27
C THR A 73 0.67 -9.72 -7.99
N CYS A 74 1.17 -9.34 -6.81
CA CYS A 74 2.61 -9.37 -6.52
C CYS A 74 3.04 -10.47 -5.55
N GLN A 75 2.11 -11.29 -5.05
CA GLN A 75 2.35 -12.42 -4.16
C GLN A 75 3.03 -12.08 -2.81
N SER A 76 3.13 -10.80 -2.44
CA SER A 76 3.62 -10.37 -1.12
C SER A 76 2.74 -10.95 -0.02
N VAL A 77 3.36 -11.42 1.06
CA VAL A 77 2.68 -12.03 2.20
C VAL A 77 2.08 -10.94 3.09
N HIS A 78 0.81 -11.08 3.42
CA HIS A 78 0.06 -10.22 4.32
C HIS A 78 -0.40 -11.03 5.53
N ARG A 79 -0.11 -10.52 6.73
CA ARG A 79 -0.46 -11.16 8.01
C ARG A 79 -1.79 -10.69 8.60
N ASN A 80 -2.29 -9.57 8.09
CA ASN A 80 -3.53 -8.96 8.58
C ASN A 80 -4.63 -9.24 7.57
N PHE A 81 -5.76 -9.73 8.06
CA PHE A 81 -6.96 -9.87 7.23
C PHE A 81 -7.51 -8.48 6.88
N PRO A 82 -7.90 -8.22 5.62
CA PRO A 82 -8.37 -6.91 5.20
C PRO A 82 -9.82 -6.68 5.68
N HIS A 83 -9.99 -6.27 6.94
CA HIS A 83 -11.31 -6.02 7.53
C HIS A 83 -11.91 -4.68 7.12
N HIS A 84 -11.07 -3.65 7.03
CA HIS A 84 -11.50 -2.27 6.90
C HIS A 84 -11.14 -1.71 5.53
N TYR A 85 -11.99 -0.82 5.06
CA TYR A 85 -11.73 0.00 3.89
C TYR A 85 -11.14 1.32 4.37
N TYR A 86 -9.89 1.54 3.97
CA TYR A 86 -9.15 2.77 4.21
C TYR A 86 -8.90 3.50 2.89
N CYS A 87 -8.59 4.78 2.99
CA CYS A 87 -8.05 5.52 1.87
C CYS A 87 -6.63 5.04 1.52
N PHE A 88 -6.07 5.52 0.42
CA PHE A 88 -4.70 5.17 0.01
C PHE A 88 -3.62 5.48 1.05
N CYS A 89 -3.92 6.32 2.04
CA CYS A 89 -2.97 6.74 3.07
C CYS A 89 -2.90 5.85 4.31
N ASP A 90 -3.80 4.88 4.51
CA ASP A 90 -3.85 3.92 5.65
C ASP A 90 -3.36 4.48 7.02
N PRO A 91 -4.18 4.62 8.07
CA PRO A 91 -5.48 3.97 8.30
C PRO A 91 -6.69 4.92 8.25
N GLU A 92 -6.57 6.09 7.63
CA GLU A 92 -7.70 7.02 7.50
C GLU A 92 -8.78 6.48 6.56
N THR A 93 -10.05 6.82 6.81
CA THR A 93 -11.16 6.44 5.93
C THR A 93 -11.31 7.42 4.77
N SER A 94 -11.89 6.95 3.65
CA SER A 94 -12.20 7.86 2.53
C SER A 94 -13.32 8.84 2.90
N ASN A 95 -13.18 10.09 2.49
CA ASN A 95 -14.21 11.12 2.68
C ASN A 95 -15.27 11.13 1.55
N TYR A 96 -15.15 10.23 0.56
CA TYR A 96 -15.99 10.10 -0.64
C TYR A 96 -16.07 11.33 -1.56
N ARG A 97 -15.44 12.46 -1.21
CA ARG A 97 -15.32 13.65 -2.09
C ARG A 97 -14.30 13.38 -3.18
N VAL A 98 -13.21 12.72 -2.82
CA VAL A 98 -12.23 12.17 -3.75
C VAL A 98 -12.28 10.65 -3.59
N PRO A 99 -12.66 9.89 -4.64
CA PRO A 99 -12.87 8.45 -4.51
C PRO A 99 -11.66 7.74 -3.90
N HIS A 100 -11.89 6.94 -2.85
CA HIS A 100 -10.86 6.17 -2.16
C HIS A 100 -9.72 6.99 -1.52
N SER A 101 -9.89 8.31 -1.42
CA SER A 101 -8.95 9.23 -0.79
C SER A 101 -9.57 9.87 0.46
N CYS A 102 -8.75 10.22 1.45
CA CYS A 102 -9.20 10.98 2.63
C CYS A 102 -9.37 12.48 2.34
N GLY A 103 -8.84 12.95 1.20
CA GLY A 103 -8.88 14.36 0.79
C GLY A 103 -7.90 15.27 1.54
N GLU A 104 -7.00 14.70 2.35
CA GLU A 104 -5.97 15.41 3.10
C GLU A 104 -4.56 15.12 2.52
N THR A 105 -3.54 15.77 3.09
CA THR A 105 -2.13 15.49 2.76
C THR A 105 -1.72 14.08 3.17
N CYS A 106 -1.08 13.34 2.27
CA CYS A 106 -0.77 11.92 2.42
C CYS A 106 0.00 11.57 3.69
N SER A 107 1.01 12.36 4.04
CA SER A 107 1.75 12.28 5.31
C SER A 107 2.44 10.94 5.61
N LYS A 108 2.40 9.95 4.70
CA LYS A 108 3.14 8.69 4.81
C LYS A 108 4.64 8.96 4.94
N ASN A 109 5.31 8.19 5.81
CA ASN A 109 6.74 8.28 6.02
C ASN A 109 7.50 7.79 4.76
N LEU A 110 8.41 8.60 4.23
CA LEU A 110 9.20 8.28 3.04
C LEU A 110 10.41 7.37 3.34
N GLU A 111 10.77 7.18 4.61
CA GLU A 111 11.85 6.26 5.05
C GLU A 111 11.65 4.82 4.53
N LEU A 112 10.40 4.39 4.31
CA LEU A 112 10.05 3.06 3.81
C LEU A 112 10.17 2.92 2.28
N PHE A 113 10.46 4.00 1.57
CA PHE A 113 10.42 4.05 0.11
C PHE A 113 11.77 4.36 -0.55
N ASN A 114 12.84 4.45 0.25
CA ASN A 114 14.24 4.63 -0.14
C ASN A 114 14.60 3.74 -1.34
N ILE A 115 14.61 4.35 -2.53
CA ILE A 115 15.05 3.71 -3.76
C ILE A 115 16.57 3.64 -3.67
N LYS A 116 17.15 2.44 -3.83
CA LYS A 116 18.54 2.34 -4.26
C LYS A 116 18.64 3.04 -5.61
N VAL A 117 19.14 4.27 -5.63
CA VAL A 117 19.67 4.85 -6.87
C VAL A 117 21.04 4.20 -7.04
N GLU A 118 21.28 3.57 -8.18
CA GLU A 118 22.53 2.88 -8.45
C GLU A 118 23.71 3.83 -8.19
N ASN A 119 24.59 3.45 -7.25
CA ASN A 119 25.81 4.14 -6.81
C ASN A 119 25.70 5.29 -5.78
N GLU A 120 24.57 5.49 -5.08
CA GLU A 120 24.54 6.43 -3.94
C GLU A 120 24.20 5.76 -2.60
N GLU A 121 24.86 6.22 -1.52
CA GLU A 121 24.66 5.75 -0.15
C GLU A 121 23.17 5.87 0.25
N TYR A 122 22.68 4.86 0.98
CA TYR A 122 21.34 4.87 1.57
C TYR A 122 21.13 6.14 2.41
N PHE A 123 20.33 7.09 1.90
CA PHE A 123 19.94 8.25 2.69
C PHE A 123 18.61 7.96 3.39
N GLU A 124 18.65 7.90 4.72
CA GLU A 124 17.45 7.86 5.55
C GLU A 124 16.71 9.20 5.45
N CYS A 125 15.73 9.27 4.54
CA CYS A 125 14.88 10.44 4.40
C CYS A 125 13.76 10.44 5.46
N LYS A 126 13.96 11.19 6.55
CA LYS A 126 12.98 11.35 7.64
C LYS A 126 11.76 12.24 7.32
N HIS A 127 11.54 12.53 6.04
CA HIS A 127 10.45 13.39 5.59
C HIS A 127 9.15 12.59 5.38
N ARG A 128 8.04 13.32 5.42
CA ARG A 128 6.70 12.81 5.13
C ARG A 128 6.28 13.23 3.72
N CYS A 129 5.46 12.40 3.07
CA CYS A 129 4.85 12.74 1.79
C CYS A 129 3.98 13.99 1.93
N THR A 130 4.27 15.02 1.13
CA THR A 130 3.54 16.30 1.11
C THR A 130 2.50 16.37 0.00
N LEU A 131 2.35 15.32 -0.81
CA LEU A 131 1.29 15.25 -1.81
C LEU A 131 -0.06 15.00 -1.15
N MET A 132 -1.14 15.38 -1.84
CA MET A 132 -2.49 14.93 -1.48
C MET A 132 -2.56 13.41 -1.46
N CYS A 133 -3.46 12.84 -0.66
CA CYS A 133 -3.72 11.40 -0.63
C CYS A 133 -3.89 10.85 -2.04
N HIS A 134 -2.99 9.95 -2.41
CA HIS A 134 -2.78 9.51 -3.78
C HIS A 134 -2.71 7.98 -3.85
N PRO A 135 -3.14 7.36 -4.96
CA PRO A 135 -2.85 5.96 -5.22
C PRO A 135 -1.35 5.76 -5.49
N GLY A 136 -0.87 4.53 -5.36
CA GLY A 136 0.51 4.19 -5.73
C GLY A 136 1.56 4.49 -4.65
N LYS A 137 2.82 4.23 -5.02
CA LYS A 137 3.99 4.52 -4.19
C LYS A 137 4.14 6.03 -4.02
N CYS A 138 4.53 6.48 -2.82
CA CYS A 138 4.95 7.87 -2.65
C CYS A 138 6.20 8.14 -3.50
N PRO A 139 6.29 9.31 -4.16
CA PRO A 139 7.50 9.67 -4.89
C PRO A 139 8.69 9.79 -3.93
N PRO A 140 9.93 9.68 -4.44
CA PRO A 140 11.12 10.04 -3.68
C PRO A 140 11.01 11.45 -3.10
N CYS A 141 11.71 11.67 -1.99
CA CYS A 141 11.81 13.02 -1.45
C CYS A 141 12.53 13.93 -2.46
N SER A 142 12.07 15.17 -2.57
CA SER A 142 12.69 16.20 -3.40
C SER A 142 13.43 17.27 -2.57
N VAL A 143 13.56 17.04 -1.26
CA VAL A 143 14.16 18.00 -0.32
C VAL A 143 15.67 17.88 -0.40
N LYS A 144 16.29 18.95 -0.88
CA LYS A 144 17.75 19.07 -0.95
C LYS A 144 18.33 19.23 0.46
N VAL A 145 19.26 18.35 0.82
CA VAL A 145 20.01 18.45 2.09
C VAL A 145 21.46 18.79 1.79
N GLU A 146 21.93 19.92 2.34
CA GLU A 146 23.34 20.31 2.26
C GLU A 146 24.13 19.53 3.32
N ARG A 147 25.14 18.78 2.89
CA ARG A 147 26.08 18.08 3.76
C ARG A 147 27.47 18.64 3.58
N ILE A 148 28.15 18.84 4.70
CA ILE A 148 29.56 19.21 4.74
C ILE A 148 30.34 17.90 4.89
N CYS A 149 31.27 17.64 3.99
CA CYS A 149 32.16 16.48 4.06
C CYS A 149 32.93 16.49 5.40
N SER A 150 33.30 15.31 5.92
CA SER A 150 34.07 15.19 7.16
C SER A 150 35.41 15.95 7.12
N CYS A 151 35.97 16.17 5.93
CA CYS A 151 37.16 17.00 5.73
C CYS A 151 36.88 18.51 5.85
N ARG A 152 35.60 18.92 5.96
CA ARG A 152 35.04 20.28 6.03
C ARG A 152 35.31 21.21 4.85
N LYS A 153 35.99 20.72 3.80
CA LYS A 153 36.38 21.52 2.64
C LYS A 153 35.33 21.54 1.53
N THR A 154 34.48 20.52 1.49
CA THR A 154 33.51 20.34 0.40
C THR A 154 32.11 20.28 0.99
N LYS A 155 31.17 20.97 0.33
CA LYS A 155 29.75 20.83 0.59
C LYS A 155 29.10 20.13 -0.59
N VAL A 156 28.27 19.14 -0.32
CA VAL A 156 27.53 18.38 -1.33
C VAL A 156 26.05 18.59 -1.07
N ILE A 157 25.29 18.88 -2.13
CA ILE A 157 23.83 18.95 -2.07
C ILE A 157 23.32 17.58 -2.51
N LEU A 158 22.66 16.86 -1.61
CA LEU A 158 22.02 15.59 -1.90
C LEU A 158 20.52 15.83 -2.14
N LEU A 159 19.92 15.06 -3.05
CA LEU A 159 18.48 15.04 -3.35
C LEU A 159 17.78 13.92 -2.58
#